data_AF-A0A097AQU7-F1
#
_entry.id   AF-A0A097AQU7-F1
#
_cell.length_a   1.000
_cell.length_b   1.000
_cell.length_c   1.000
_cell.angle_alpha   90.00
_cell.angle_beta   90.00
_cell.angle_gamma   90.00
#
_symmetry.space_group_name_H-M   'P 1'
#
loop_
_entity.id
_entity.type
_entity.pdbx_description
1 polymer ?
#
loop_
_entity_poly.entity_id
_entity_poly.type
_entity_poly.pdbx_seq_one_letter_code
_entity_poly.pdbx_strand_id
1 'polypeptide(L)'
;MIVIQAKLIFLTQEDKQIVLDLMRRWSSCMRFAYKRLLEGYDRNTLKRDLQGTFDLNSRYVDDAIMKARNTLESARELGKSPRKVIFGGKKLFKKLQKRYINGKAYKKLKIRWQEKRKGNLYSRGDKSKKGNLNTRIEINENGTFLRINVGERKYVYAKIQAGWKKKKTEKRYFRKSPNPICQGITLATNHF
;
A
#
# COMPACT_ATOMS: atom_id res chain seq x y z
N MET A 1 -7.81 9.21 -14.42
CA MET A 1 -7.44 8.04 -13.58
C MET A 1 -8.70 7.35 -13.10
N ILE A 2 -8.98 6.14 -13.59
CA ILE A 2 -10.09 5.32 -13.09
C ILE A 2 -9.61 4.59 -11.82
N VAL A 3 -10.41 4.61 -10.76
CA VAL A 3 -10.10 3.92 -9.50
C VAL A 3 -11.14 2.83 -9.26
N ILE A 4 -10.70 1.58 -9.29
CA ILE A 4 -11.54 0.43 -8.97
C ILE A 4 -11.28 0.04 -7.51
N GLN A 5 -12.33 -0.05 -6.71
CA GLN A 5 -12.28 -0.62 -5.37
C GLN A 5 -12.80 -2.05 -5.42
N ALA A 6 -11.96 -3.00 -5.04
CA ALA A 6 -12.31 -4.41 -5.00
C ALA A 6 -11.75 -5.07 -3.75
N LYS A 7 -12.38 -6.17 -3.35
CA LYS A 7 -11.86 -7.06 -2.32
C LYS A 7 -11.02 -8.14 -2.98
N LEU A 8 -9.83 -8.39 -2.42
CA LEU A 8 -8.94 -9.45 -2.86
C LEU A 8 -9.17 -10.69 -1.99
N ILE A 9 -9.40 -11.83 -2.64
CA ILE A 9 -9.54 -13.13 -2.00
C ILE A 9 -8.34 -13.98 -2.41
N PHE A 10 -7.53 -14.37 -1.43
CA PHE A 10 -6.41 -15.27 -1.63
C PHE A 10 -6.87 -16.72 -1.46
N LEU A 11 -6.35 -17.61 -2.31
CA LEU A 11 -6.68 -19.04 -2.27
C LEU A 11 -6.04 -19.71 -1.05
N THR A 12 -4.80 -19.33 -0.73
CA THR A 12 -4.05 -19.85 0.41
C THR A 12 -3.74 -18.75 1.43
N GLN A 13 -3.56 -19.16 2.69
CA GLN A 13 -3.12 -18.25 3.75
C GLN A 13 -1.64 -17.85 3.60
N GLU A 14 -0.83 -18.70 2.96
CA GLU A 14 0.57 -18.44 2.63
C GLU A 14 0.71 -17.31 1.59
N ASP A 15 -0.01 -17.39 0.47
CA ASP A 15 -0.05 -16.34 -0.56
C ASP A 15 -0.42 -14.98 0.02
N LYS A 16 -1.44 -14.97 0.87
CA LYS A 16 -1.86 -13.78 1.60
C LYS A 16 -0.72 -13.24 2.46
N GLN A 17 0.01 -14.11 3.15
CA GLN A 17 1.12 -13.71 4.02
C GLN A 17 2.32 -13.16 3.22
N ILE A 18 2.61 -13.73 2.05
CA ILE A 18 3.64 -13.25 1.13
C ILE A 18 3.28 -11.83 0.65
N VAL A 19 2.04 -11.62 0.19
CA VAL A 19 1.61 -10.29 -0.28
C VAL A 19 1.57 -9.28 0.87
N LEU A 20 1.11 -9.68 2.06
CA LEU A 20 1.15 -8.86 3.27
C LEU A 20 2.57 -8.37 3.59
N ASP A 21 3.55 -9.25 3.48
CA ASP A 21 4.94 -8.93 3.74
C ASP A 21 5.52 -8.00 2.67
N LEU A 22 5.24 -8.27 1.38
CA LEU A 22 5.57 -7.36 0.27
C LEU A 22 5.02 -5.95 0.51
N MET A 23 3.75 -5.83 0.88
CA MET A 23 3.11 -4.53 1.19
C MET A 23 3.81 -3.82 2.35
N ARG A 24 4.19 -4.57 3.38
CA ARG A 24 4.90 -4.06 4.56
C ARG A 24 6.28 -3.53 4.18
N ARG A 25 7.06 -4.28 3.41
CA ARG A 25 8.40 -3.90 2.92
C ARG A 25 8.31 -2.70 2.00
N TRP A 26 7.41 -2.72 1.01
CA TRP A 26 7.17 -1.60 0.10
C TRP A 26 6.77 -0.31 0.84
N SER A 27 5.81 -0.41 1.76
CA SER A 27 5.39 0.74 2.58
C SER A 27 6.54 1.27 3.45
N SER A 28 7.46 0.40 3.89
CA SER A 28 8.66 0.82 4.64
C SER A 28 9.68 1.52 3.75
N CYS A 29 9.95 0.96 2.58
CA CYS A 29 10.82 1.54 1.55
C CYS A 29 10.35 2.97 1.18
N MET A 30 9.06 3.16 0.90
CA MET A 30 8.49 4.47 0.55
C MET A 30 8.69 5.51 1.67
N ARG A 31 8.48 5.14 2.94
CA ARG A 31 8.70 6.06 4.08
C ARG A 31 10.16 6.37 4.29
N PHE A 32 11.03 5.38 4.10
CA PHE A 32 12.47 5.57 4.20
C PHE A 32 12.97 6.49 3.09
N ALA A 33 12.57 6.24 1.84
CA ALA A 33 12.84 7.11 0.71
C ALA A 33 12.36 8.54 0.97
N TYR A 34 11.15 8.73 1.52
CA TYR A 34 10.64 10.06 1.90
C TYR A 34 11.57 10.78 2.87
N LYS A 35 12.06 10.08 3.91
CA LYS A 35 13.00 10.66 4.88
C LYS A 35 14.31 11.06 4.19
N ARG A 36 14.88 10.19 3.35
CA ARG A 36 16.14 10.47 2.64
C ARG A 36 16.01 11.62 1.63
N LEU A 37 14.87 11.72 0.94
CA LEU A 37 14.59 12.84 0.04
C LEU A 37 14.55 14.18 0.79
N LEU A 38 14.06 14.22 2.03
CA LEU A 38 14.12 15.41 2.88
C LEU A 38 15.56 15.77 3.31
N GLU A 39 16.45 14.79 3.33
CA GLU A 39 17.88 14.95 3.65
C GLU A 39 18.72 15.26 2.40
N GLY A 40 18.11 15.37 1.22
CA GLY A 40 18.79 15.77 -0.02
C GLY A 40 19.32 14.63 -0.89
N TYR A 41 19.03 13.36 -0.56
CA TYR A 41 19.48 12.22 -1.35
C TYR A 41 18.82 12.19 -2.73
N ASP A 42 19.60 11.88 -3.77
CA ASP A 42 19.11 11.77 -5.14
C ASP A 42 18.42 10.41 -5.42
N ARG A 43 17.75 10.31 -6.57
CA ARG A 43 16.98 9.12 -6.94
C ARG A 43 17.87 7.90 -7.17
N ASN A 44 19.01 8.07 -7.83
CA ASN A 44 19.85 6.97 -8.29
C ASN A 44 20.54 6.30 -7.10
N THR A 45 21.03 7.11 -6.15
CA THR A 45 21.56 6.63 -4.87
C THR A 45 20.50 5.83 -4.12
N LEU A 46 19.28 6.38 -3.98
CA LEU A 46 18.18 5.65 -3.32
C LEU A 46 17.81 4.36 -4.06
N LYS A 47 17.78 4.37 -5.39
CA LYS A 47 17.40 3.18 -6.16
C LYS A 47 18.41 2.04 -5.98
N ARG A 48 19.70 2.35 -5.83
CA ARG A 48 20.75 1.36 -5.56
C ARG A 48 20.60 0.78 -4.16
N ASP A 49 20.54 1.64 -3.15
CA ASP A 49 20.65 1.21 -1.75
C ASP A 49 19.37 0.52 -1.26
N LEU A 50 18.20 0.96 -1.74
CA LEU A 50 16.92 0.47 -1.24
C LEU A 50 16.51 -0.90 -1.79
N GLN A 51 17.08 -1.37 -2.91
CA GLN A 51 16.76 -2.69 -3.48
C GLN A 51 17.17 -3.81 -2.53
N GLY A 52 18.43 -3.84 -2.12
CA GLY A 52 18.93 -4.82 -1.14
C GLY A 52 18.32 -4.61 0.24
N THR A 53 18.24 -3.36 0.70
CA THR A 53 17.75 -3.03 2.06
C THR A 53 16.32 -3.50 2.33
N PHE A 54 15.44 -3.45 1.34
CA PHE A 54 14.03 -3.81 1.50
C PHE A 54 13.62 -5.10 0.79
N ASP A 55 14.59 -5.79 0.16
CA ASP A 55 14.35 -6.99 -0.64
C ASP A 55 13.25 -6.79 -1.70
N LEU A 56 13.35 -5.67 -2.43
CA LEU A 56 12.36 -5.29 -3.44
C LEU A 56 13.00 -5.23 -4.81
N ASN A 57 12.27 -5.67 -5.83
CA ASN A 57 12.71 -5.47 -7.20
C ASN A 57 12.84 -3.97 -7.53
N SER A 58 13.68 -3.67 -8.51
CA SER A 58 14.01 -2.29 -8.90
C SER A 58 12.80 -1.43 -9.27
N ARG A 59 11.71 -2.03 -9.79
CA ARG A 59 10.48 -1.33 -10.12
C ARG A 59 9.70 -0.91 -8.88
N TYR A 60 9.55 -1.81 -7.91
CA TYR A 60 8.89 -1.49 -6.65
C TYR A 60 9.64 -0.40 -5.87
N VAL A 61 10.97 -0.44 -5.87
CA VAL A 61 11.80 0.61 -5.27
C VAL A 61 11.60 1.94 -5.98
N ASP A 62 11.66 1.96 -7.31
CA ASP A 62 11.46 3.18 -8.09
C ASP A 62 10.05 3.78 -7.88
N ASP A 63 9.03 2.92 -7.82
CA ASP A 63 7.65 3.30 -7.51
C ASP A 63 7.51 3.85 -6.08
N ALA A 64 8.25 3.30 -5.12
CA ALA A 64 8.30 3.80 -3.75
C ALA A 64 8.95 5.19 -3.67
N ILE A 65 10.09 5.40 -4.36
CA ILE A 65 10.78 6.69 -4.43
C ILE A 65 9.90 7.73 -5.12
N MET A 66 9.28 7.39 -6.25
CA MET A 66 8.34 8.26 -6.96
C MET A 66 7.18 8.65 -6.04
N LYS A 67 6.54 7.68 -5.37
CA LYS A 67 5.42 7.97 -4.48
C LYS A 67 5.83 8.84 -3.30
N ALA A 68 7.03 8.64 -2.77
CA ALA A 68 7.61 9.48 -1.73
C ALA A 68 7.81 10.92 -2.20
N ARG A 69 8.41 11.13 -3.38
CA ARG A 69 8.56 12.45 -4.02
C ARG A 69 7.23 13.15 -4.21
N ASN A 70 6.25 12.48 -4.81
CA ASN A 70 4.92 13.06 -5.02
C ASN A 70 4.24 13.45 -3.69
N THR A 71 4.46 12.67 -2.63
CA THR A 71 3.94 13.00 -1.29
C THR A 71 4.62 14.24 -0.72
N LEU A 72 5.92 14.40 -0.98
CA LEU A 72 6.73 15.52 -0.53
C LEU A 72 6.34 16.82 -1.25
N GLU A 73 6.23 16.78 -2.58
CA GLU A 73 5.80 17.94 -3.38
C GLU A 73 4.37 18.34 -3.03
N SER A 74 3.44 17.38 -2.91
CA SER A 74 2.07 17.67 -2.48
C SER A 74 2.01 18.31 -1.09
N ALA A 75 2.94 17.97 -0.18
CA ALA A 75 3.01 18.64 1.12
C ALA A 75 3.46 20.11 0.97
N ARG A 76 4.46 20.37 0.13
CA ARG A 76 4.96 21.72 -0.17
C ARG A 76 3.89 22.58 -0.82
N GLU A 77 3.21 22.08 -1.85
CA GLU A 77 2.12 22.76 -2.57
C GLU A 77 0.98 23.15 -1.64
N LEU A 78 0.64 22.28 -0.67
CA LEU A 78 -0.42 22.55 0.31
C LEU A 78 0.03 23.46 1.48
N GLY A 79 1.22 24.08 1.40
CA GLY A 79 1.79 24.91 2.46
C GLY A 79 2.06 24.16 3.78
N LYS A 80 2.09 22.82 3.74
CA LYS A 80 2.31 21.98 4.93
C LYS A 80 3.78 21.67 5.04
N SER A 81 4.34 21.81 6.25
CA SER A 81 5.71 21.40 6.52
C SER A 81 5.92 19.91 6.15
N PRO A 82 6.80 19.60 5.16
CA PRO A 82 7.06 18.23 4.74
C PRO A 82 7.63 17.35 5.87
N ARG A 83 8.31 17.97 6.85
CA ARG A 83 8.83 17.28 8.05
C ARG A 83 7.72 16.79 9.00
N LYS A 84 6.49 17.32 8.90
CA LYS A 84 5.34 17.00 9.78
C LYS A 84 4.36 15.99 9.17
N VAL A 85 4.72 15.31 8.09
CA VAL A 85 3.86 14.32 7.43
C VAL A 85 3.70 13.06 8.30
N ILE A 86 2.46 12.64 8.52
CA ILE A 86 2.11 11.45 9.32
C ILE A 86 1.54 10.35 8.40
N PHE A 87 2.35 9.33 8.14
CA PHE A 87 1.92 8.12 7.42
C PHE A 87 0.98 7.26 8.28
N GLY A 88 -0.08 6.72 7.66
CA GLY A 88 -1.15 5.96 8.35
C GLY A 88 -2.35 6.81 8.80
N GLY A 89 -2.30 8.12 8.57
CA GLY A 89 -3.42 9.05 8.77
C GLY A 89 -3.36 9.82 10.08
N LYS A 90 -3.27 11.16 9.97
CA LYS A 90 -3.18 12.12 11.10
C LYS A 90 -4.27 11.93 12.15
N LYS A 91 -5.54 11.74 11.74
CA LYS A 91 -6.67 11.54 12.67
C LYS A 91 -6.51 10.27 13.52
N LEU A 92 -6.06 9.16 12.92
CA LEU A 92 -5.86 7.90 13.66
C LEU A 92 -4.66 8.01 14.60
N PHE A 93 -3.58 8.61 14.15
CA PHE A 93 -2.40 8.85 14.98
C PHE A 93 -2.73 9.73 16.20
N LYS A 94 -3.45 10.84 16.00
CA LYS A 94 -3.91 11.69 17.11
C LYS A 94 -4.80 10.93 18.10
N LYS A 95 -5.66 10.02 17.63
CA LYS A 95 -6.46 9.16 18.52
C LYS A 95 -5.58 8.20 19.34
N LEU A 96 -4.50 7.66 18.75
CA LEU A 96 -3.55 6.79 19.46
C LEU A 96 -2.76 7.50 20.56
N GLN A 97 -2.56 8.82 20.44
CA GLN A 97 -1.87 9.61 21.46
C GLN A 97 -2.74 9.92 22.69
N LYS A 98 -4.06 9.68 22.62
CA LYS A 98 -4.99 9.97 23.72
C LYS A 98 -4.91 8.88 24.80
N ARG A 99 -4.61 9.28 26.04
CA ARG A 99 -4.36 8.37 27.18
C ARG A 99 -5.61 7.65 27.74
N TYR A 100 -6.83 8.06 27.36
CA TYR A 100 -8.06 7.46 27.89
C TYR A 100 -8.54 6.22 27.12
N ILE A 101 -7.96 5.91 25.95
CA ILE A 101 -8.33 4.72 25.18
C ILE A 101 -7.43 3.57 25.62
N ASN A 102 -7.98 2.63 26.39
CA ASN A 102 -7.21 1.54 26.98
C ASN A 102 -7.68 0.15 26.53
N GLY A 103 -6.92 -0.88 26.89
CA GLY A 103 -7.29 -2.29 26.72
C GLY A 103 -7.56 -2.71 25.26
N LYS A 104 -8.64 -3.47 25.05
CA LYS A 104 -9.00 -4.04 23.74
C LYS A 104 -9.25 -2.97 22.67
N ALA A 105 -9.81 -1.82 23.06
CA ALA A 105 -10.07 -0.71 22.14
C ALA A 105 -8.78 -0.10 21.60
N TYR A 106 -7.78 0.10 22.47
CA TYR A 106 -6.46 0.59 22.07
C TYR A 106 -5.76 -0.37 21.10
N LYS A 107 -5.74 -1.68 21.42
CA LYS A 107 -5.14 -2.71 20.56
C LYS A 107 -5.74 -2.68 19.15
N LYS A 108 -7.07 -2.62 19.03
CA LYS A 108 -7.77 -2.50 17.72
C LYS A 108 -7.38 -1.22 16.97
N LEU A 109 -7.29 -0.09 17.67
CA LEU A 109 -6.90 1.18 17.05
C LEU A 109 -5.44 1.14 16.54
N LYS A 110 -4.54 0.52 17.32
CA LYS A 110 -3.13 0.33 16.95
C LYS A 110 -3.00 -0.54 15.70
N ILE A 111 -3.71 -1.67 15.64
CA ILE A 111 -3.76 -2.54 14.46
C ILE A 111 -4.24 -1.75 13.25
N ARG A 112 -5.37 -1.03 13.37
CA ARG A 112 -5.92 -0.24 12.26
C ARG A 112 -4.97 0.82 11.74
N TRP A 113 -4.21 1.48 12.61
CA TRP A 113 -3.21 2.46 12.19
C TRP A 113 -2.01 1.78 11.51
N GLN A 114 -1.55 0.64 12.05
CA GLN A 114 -0.48 -0.15 11.42
C GLN A 114 -0.89 -0.66 10.04
N GLU A 115 -2.11 -1.17 9.88
CA GLU A 115 -2.68 -1.58 8.59
C GLU A 115 -2.70 -0.43 7.60
N LYS A 116 -3.17 0.76 7.97
CA LYS A 116 -3.13 1.92 7.07
C LYS A 116 -1.71 2.38 6.74
N ARG A 117 -0.75 2.17 7.64
CA ARG A 117 0.64 2.61 7.48
C ARG A 117 1.45 1.62 6.65
N LYS A 118 1.18 0.32 6.76
CA LYS A 118 1.98 -0.78 6.20
C LYS A 118 1.25 -1.62 5.13
N GLY A 119 -0.06 -1.46 4.99
CA GLY A 119 -0.89 -2.23 4.06
C GLY A 119 -1.18 -1.48 2.77
N ASN A 120 -0.17 -0.82 2.20
CA ASN A 120 -0.27 -0.24 0.87
C ASN A 120 0.77 -0.88 -0.05
N LEU A 121 0.39 -1.09 -1.31
CA LEU A 121 1.30 -1.38 -2.40
C LEU A 121 0.87 -0.50 -3.57
N TYR A 122 1.85 0.15 -4.18
CA TYR A 122 1.64 0.96 -5.38
C TYR A 122 2.57 0.42 -6.45
N SER A 123 2.02 0.24 -7.63
CA SER A 123 2.84 -0.02 -8.80
C SER A 123 2.24 0.63 -10.04
N ARG A 124 3.12 1.18 -10.87
CA ARG A 124 2.74 1.88 -12.11
C ARG A 124 3.05 1.05 -13.35
N GLY A 125 2.22 1.24 -14.38
CA GLY A 125 2.49 0.72 -15.71
C GLY A 125 3.58 1.51 -16.43
N ASP A 126 4.29 0.84 -17.33
CA ASP A 126 5.24 1.43 -18.25
C ASP A 126 4.80 1.11 -19.68
N LYS A 127 4.51 2.14 -20.47
CA LYS A 127 4.02 2.00 -21.86
C LYS A 127 5.04 1.25 -22.73
N SER A 128 6.34 1.50 -22.51
CA SER A 128 7.42 0.81 -23.23
C SER A 128 7.53 -0.67 -22.88
N LYS A 129 6.90 -1.11 -21.77
CA LYS A 129 6.98 -2.49 -21.25
C LYS A 129 5.61 -3.18 -21.24
N LYS A 130 4.72 -2.77 -22.14
CA LYS A 130 3.36 -3.32 -22.30
C LYS A 130 2.58 -3.31 -20.97
N GLY A 131 2.67 -2.22 -20.22
CA GLY A 131 1.90 -1.98 -19.00
C GLY A 131 2.66 -2.29 -17.71
N ASN A 132 1.96 -2.77 -16.69
CA ASN A 132 2.53 -3.02 -15.37
C ASN A 132 3.03 -4.48 -15.27
N LEU A 133 4.34 -4.67 -15.01
CA LEU A 133 4.92 -6.01 -14.85
C LEU A 133 4.71 -6.60 -13.45
N ASN A 134 4.55 -5.74 -12.45
CA ASN A 134 4.39 -6.12 -11.06
C ASN A 134 2.96 -6.51 -10.73
N THR A 135 1.97 -5.85 -11.30
CA THR A 135 0.57 -6.15 -11.04
C THR A 135 -0.29 -6.10 -12.30
N ARG A 136 -1.05 -7.16 -12.57
CA ARG A 136 -1.94 -7.28 -13.75
C ARG A 136 -3.29 -7.86 -13.40
N ILE A 137 -4.33 -7.37 -14.05
CA ILE A 137 -5.65 -8.01 -14.02
C ILE A 137 -5.66 -9.06 -15.13
N GLU A 138 -5.97 -10.30 -14.77
CA GLU A 138 -6.07 -11.44 -15.67
C GLU A 138 -7.49 -12.02 -15.54
N ILE A 139 -8.10 -12.37 -16.67
CA ILE A 139 -9.45 -12.93 -16.74
C ILE A 139 -9.34 -14.31 -17.37
N ASN A 140 -9.93 -15.30 -16.71
CA ASN A 140 -10.06 -16.65 -17.23
C ASN A 140 -11.45 -17.21 -16.88
N GLU A 141 -11.72 -18.46 -17.25
CA GLU A 141 -12.99 -19.16 -16.97
C GLU A 141 -13.35 -19.17 -15.47
N ASN A 142 -12.35 -19.15 -14.59
CA ASN A 142 -12.50 -19.20 -13.13
C ASN A 142 -12.77 -17.81 -12.49
N GLY A 143 -12.74 -16.74 -13.29
CA GLY A 143 -13.09 -15.37 -12.92
C GLY A 143 -11.96 -14.36 -13.16
N THR A 144 -12.05 -13.21 -12.48
CA THR A 144 -11.07 -12.13 -12.56
C THR A 144 -10.07 -12.23 -11.42
N PHE A 145 -8.77 -12.21 -11.73
CA PHE A 145 -7.67 -12.30 -10.78
C PHE A 145 -6.73 -11.11 -10.90
N LEU A 146 -6.16 -10.70 -9.77
CA LEU A 146 -5.03 -9.80 -9.70
C LEU A 146 -3.77 -10.63 -9.53
N ARG A 147 -2.92 -10.67 -10.57
CA ARG A 147 -1.57 -11.20 -10.49
C ARG A 147 -0.66 -10.18 -9.83
N ILE A 148 0.11 -10.60 -8.83
CA ILE A 148 1.06 -9.78 -8.07
C ILE A 148 2.43 -10.46 -8.12
N ASN A 149 3.44 -9.75 -8.63
CA ASN A 149 4.83 -10.20 -8.60
C ASN A 149 5.37 -10.05 -7.18
N VAL A 150 5.89 -11.13 -6.61
CA VAL A 150 6.37 -11.14 -5.23
C VAL A 150 7.90 -11.25 -5.13
N GLY A 151 8.61 -11.14 -6.25
CA GLY A 151 10.06 -11.31 -6.37
C GLY A 151 10.42 -12.53 -7.22
N GLU A 152 11.66 -12.58 -7.73
CA GLU A 152 12.24 -13.78 -8.39
C GLU A 152 11.37 -14.43 -9.49
N ARG A 153 10.57 -13.63 -10.22
CA ARG A 153 9.57 -14.13 -11.20
C ARG A 153 8.49 -15.05 -10.61
N LYS A 154 8.30 -15.04 -9.30
CA LYS A 154 7.18 -15.67 -8.59
C LYS A 154 5.98 -14.73 -8.57
N TYR A 155 4.79 -15.30 -8.71
CA TYR A 155 3.54 -14.55 -8.75
C TYR A 155 2.52 -15.15 -7.79
N VAL A 156 1.79 -14.27 -7.10
CA VAL A 156 0.61 -14.61 -6.32
C VAL A 156 -0.62 -14.12 -7.05
N TYR A 157 -1.70 -14.91 -7.00
CA TYR A 157 -2.97 -14.60 -7.63
C TYR A 157 -4.04 -14.39 -6.57
N ALA A 158 -4.73 -13.25 -6.64
CA ALA A 158 -5.85 -12.94 -5.76
C ALA A 158 -7.12 -12.73 -6.58
N LYS A 159 -8.18 -13.49 -6.28
CA LYS A 159 -9.48 -13.32 -6.96
C LYS A 159 -10.05 -11.95 -6.61
N ILE A 160 -10.46 -11.21 -7.64
CA ILE A 160 -11.06 -9.88 -7.52
C ILE A 160 -12.57 -10.06 -7.34
N GLN A 161 -13.08 -9.68 -6.17
CA GLN A 161 -14.52 -9.58 -5.95
C GLN A 161 -14.97 -8.14 -6.18
N ALA A 162 -15.64 -7.91 -7.31
CA ALA A 162 -16.26 -6.63 -7.65
C ALA A 162 -17.45 -6.30 -6.72
N GLY A 163 -17.83 -5.02 -6.63
CA GLY A 163 -18.98 -4.58 -5.84
C GLY A 163 -18.71 -4.38 -4.34
N TRP A 164 -17.46 -4.48 -3.88
CA TRP A 164 -17.11 -4.19 -2.49
C TRP A 164 -17.19 -2.68 -2.19
N LYS A 165 -18.39 -2.21 -1.81
CA LYS A 165 -18.58 -0.85 -1.30
C LYS A 165 -18.00 -0.77 0.11
N LYS A 166 -16.96 0.05 0.31
CA LYS A 166 -16.53 0.48 1.65
C LYS A 166 -17.71 1.26 2.25
N LYS A 167 -18.46 0.66 3.19
CA LYS A 167 -19.59 1.35 3.87
C LYS A 167 -19.15 2.77 4.23
N LYS A 168 -19.84 3.79 3.70
CA LYS A 168 -19.71 5.19 4.14
C LYS A 168 -19.87 5.16 5.67
N THR A 169 -18.91 5.71 6.41
CA THR A 169 -18.98 5.98 7.87
C THR A 169 -20.39 6.51 8.20
N GLU A 170 -21.17 6.00 9.16
CA GLU A 170 -20.93 5.96 10.61
C GLU A 170 -22.13 5.27 11.34
N LYS A 171 -21.92 4.88 12.61
CA LYS A 171 -22.91 4.44 13.64
C LYS A 171 -23.51 3.01 13.54
N ARG A 172 -23.65 2.44 14.75
CA ARG A 172 -24.24 1.15 15.18
C ARG A 172 -23.39 -0.13 15.09
N TYR A 173 -23.15 -0.64 16.30
CA TYR A 173 -22.92 -2.03 16.72
C TYR A 173 -22.92 -3.07 15.61
N PHE A 174 -21.80 -3.77 15.42
CA PHE A 174 -21.89 -5.12 14.84
C PHE A 174 -20.94 -6.10 15.53
N ARG A 175 -21.60 -7.15 16.02
CA ARG A 175 -21.11 -8.39 16.61
C ARG A 175 -20.17 -9.14 15.67
N LYS A 176 -19.31 -9.95 16.31
CA LYS A 176 -18.59 -11.16 15.86
C LYS A 176 -18.50 -11.39 14.34
N SER A 177 -17.30 -11.21 13.79
CA SER A 177 -16.67 -12.11 12.80
C SER A 177 -15.20 -11.67 12.58
N PRO A 178 -14.22 -12.59 12.39
CA PRO A 178 -12.82 -12.23 12.19
C PRO A 178 -12.64 -11.73 10.75
N ASN A 179 -12.75 -10.42 10.57
CA ASN A 179 -12.79 -9.79 9.24
C ASN A 179 -11.52 -10.04 8.40
N PRO A 180 -11.65 -10.39 7.11
CA PRO A 180 -10.56 -10.28 6.15
C PRO A 180 -10.24 -8.81 5.87
N ILE A 181 -8.95 -8.48 5.92
CA ILE A 181 -8.42 -7.12 5.83
C ILE A 181 -8.60 -6.60 4.39
N CYS A 182 -9.32 -5.49 4.21
CA CYS A 182 -9.31 -4.75 2.95
C CYS A 182 -7.96 -4.05 2.79
N GLN A 183 -7.06 -4.67 2.05
CA GLN A 183 -5.73 -4.14 1.77
C GLN A 183 -5.73 -3.48 0.39
N GLY A 184 -5.38 -2.20 0.36
CA GLY A 184 -5.44 -1.39 -0.85
C GLY A 184 -4.20 -1.60 -1.69
N ILE A 185 -4.31 -2.40 -2.75
CA ILE A 185 -3.36 -2.33 -3.87
C ILE A 185 -3.86 -1.19 -4.77
N THR A 186 -3.07 -0.12 -4.86
CA THR A 186 -3.39 0.99 -5.76
C THR A 186 -2.68 0.73 -7.08
N LEU A 187 -3.45 0.31 -8.08
CA LEU A 187 -3.01 0.25 -9.46
C LEU A 187 -3.17 1.65 -10.06
N ALA A 188 -2.07 2.33 -10.34
CA ALA A 188 -2.12 3.51 -11.19
C ALA A 188 -1.81 3.08 -12.62
N THR A 189 -2.86 2.95 -13.41
CA THR A 189 -2.75 2.91 -14.86
C THR A 189 -2.71 4.36 -15.37
N ASN A 190 -1.56 4.79 -15.87
CA ASN A 190 -1.54 5.91 -16.82
C ASN A 190 -2.04 5.32 -18.15
N HIS A 191 -3.34 5.39 -18.43
CA HIS A 191 -3.82 5.27 -19.80
C HIS A 191 -3.73 6.65 -20.43
N PHE A 192 -2.94 6.79 -21.50
CA PHE A 192 -3.44 6.80 -22.87
C PHE A 192 -2.40 6.12 -23.79
#